data_AF-A0A956R541-F1
#
_entry.id   AF-A0A956R541-F1
#
_cell.length_a   1.000
_cell.length_b   1.000
_cell.length_c   1.000
_cell.angle_alpha   90.00
_cell.angle_beta   90.00
_cell.angle_gamma   90.00
#
_symmetry.space_group_name_H-M   'P 1'
#
loop_
_entity.id
_entity.type
_entity.pdbx_description
1 polymer ?
#
loop_
_entity_poly.entity_id
_entity_poly.type
_entity_poly.pdbx_seq_one_letter_code
_entity_poly.pdbx_strand_id
1 'polypeptide(L)'
;MSTIVINHTRSTGLALLARCSMFLCLASAVGAGCSDGTGGSSTSGGEGSSSGGSEEASTGDAPQGSTTDETTSDTAGDDQTGPPPIDPGSGPWIWEVEGDVHTDPTITIVGARFGTKGAAAPLLWWKADGGTEPSVLGRKTAWDGPFGGVPSTAQVAPGSSQSIAFDHGDTSGSVLARVQFDSDELYIYRKFHEAFDVYDDVAIRTWVALDPGTTVNVGDTITGETSGAIGVVNHILAEDAEGLTTLYYDASPGTLSGEDPVHFQEDETMTGPGGSMVNREPFTPRNGSGPGVFNGFNYKIMRLWANFGQPGYTDCYLGAEGLYGKHFNMLFEFTDDTLWNDDLLEPIEQLPHQWVVDETMYRASSAPDVADGALGYLQNGILATDHAFVTRTAERPDPYDELYMSQVSGGAQLGSFIYYDALYVDESWHHVILCPHATIDACHTHRREVQIPTAWDDASITISVDLASLAGEPTVYLYVFDGEGLVNQQGFPL
;
A
#
# COMPACT_ATOMS: atom_id res chain seq x y z
N MET A 1 30.84 48.98 5.34
CA MET A 1 29.68 48.84 6.24
C MET A 1 28.47 49.39 5.51
N SER A 2 27.73 48.53 4.82
CA SER A 2 26.48 48.89 4.16
C SER A 2 25.48 47.78 4.48
N THR A 3 24.51 48.11 5.33
CA THR A 3 23.44 47.23 5.78
C THR A 3 22.40 47.13 4.67
N ILE A 4 22.17 45.94 4.14
CA ILE A 4 21.02 45.64 3.27
C ILE A 4 19.90 45.14 4.18
N VAL A 5 18.78 45.86 4.19
CA VAL A 5 17.53 45.47 4.83
C VAL A 5 16.68 44.79 3.76
N ILE A 6 16.40 43.50 3.92
CA ILE A 6 15.44 42.77 3.09
C ILE A 6 14.12 42.71 3.86
N ASN A 7 13.10 43.39 3.34
CA ASN A 7 11.72 43.27 3.80
C ASN A 7 11.08 42.04 3.14
N HIS A 8 10.74 41.03 3.93
CA HIS A 8 9.81 39.99 3.49
C HIS A 8 8.38 40.53 3.53
N THR A 9 7.78 40.72 2.36
CA THR A 9 6.33 40.76 2.19
C THR A 9 5.92 39.34 1.77
N ARG A 10 5.21 38.63 2.65
CA ARG A 10 4.57 37.36 2.32
C ARG A 10 3.37 37.65 1.42
N SER A 11 3.46 37.21 0.17
CA SER A 11 2.34 37.14 -0.76
C SER A 11 1.58 35.84 -0.50
N THR A 12 0.29 35.97 -0.25
CA THR A 12 -0.73 34.91 -0.22
C THR A 12 -0.87 34.27 -1.59
N GLY A 13 -0.84 32.94 -1.63
CA GLY A 13 -1.09 32.14 -2.83
C GLY A 13 -1.01 30.65 -2.49
N LEU A 14 -1.75 30.23 -1.47
CA LEU A 14 -1.87 28.83 -1.05
C LEU A 14 -3.35 28.43 -1.20
N ALA A 15 -3.70 27.88 -2.35
CA ALA A 15 -4.87 27.02 -2.49
C ALA A 15 -4.33 25.59 -2.37
N LEU A 16 -4.14 25.14 -1.13
CA LEU A 16 -3.68 23.80 -0.81
C LEU A 16 -4.85 23.04 -0.19
N LEU A 17 -5.21 21.95 -0.86
CA LEU A 17 -5.90 20.73 -0.41
C LEU A 17 -7.01 20.91 0.65
N ALA A 18 -8.22 20.52 0.23
CA ALA A 18 -9.44 20.57 1.03
C ALA A 18 -9.21 19.99 2.44
N ARG A 19 -9.30 20.89 3.43
CA ARG A 19 -9.45 20.56 4.84
C ARG A 19 -10.72 19.73 5.02
N CYS A 20 -10.58 18.43 5.21
CA CYS A 20 -11.60 17.61 5.84
C CYS A 20 -11.49 17.81 7.37
N SER A 21 -12.15 18.85 7.90
CA SER A 21 -12.23 19.07 9.35
C SER A 21 -13.33 18.19 9.94
N MET A 22 -12.90 17.14 10.64
CA MET A 22 -13.72 16.30 11.52
C MET A 22 -14.43 17.18 12.58
N PHE A 23 -15.76 17.26 12.52
CA PHE A 23 -16.58 17.95 13.53
C PHE A 23 -16.72 17.05 14.76
N LEU A 24 -16.02 17.39 15.85
CA LEU A 24 -16.25 16.82 17.17
C LEU A 24 -17.54 17.43 17.76
N CYS A 25 -18.61 16.65 17.79
CA CYS A 25 -19.80 16.97 18.57
C CYS A 25 -19.62 16.40 19.98
N LEU A 26 -19.19 17.20 20.96
CA LEU A 26 -19.38 16.84 22.37
C LEU A 26 -19.76 18.05 23.23
N ALA A 27 -20.82 17.82 23.99
CA ALA A 27 -21.52 18.76 24.84
C ALA A 27 -20.67 19.29 25.99
N SER A 28 -20.98 20.52 26.40
CA SER A 28 -20.39 21.21 27.53
C SER A 28 -21.08 20.87 28.86
N ALA A 29 -20.24 20.92 29.90
CA ALA A 29 -20.53 21.29 31.29
C ALA A 29 -21.06 20.24 32.28
N VAL A 30 -20.15 19.69 33.11
CA VAL A 30 -20.25 19.71 34.58
C VAL A 30 -18.85 19.91 35.15
N GLY A 31 -18.71 20.82 36.12
CA GLY A 31 -17.44 21.19 36.72
C GLY A 31 -17.16 20.60 38.10
N ALA A 32 -16.03 21.09 38.63
CA ALA A 32 -15.58 21.13 40.03
C ALA A 32 -14.91 19.87 40.63
N GLY A 33 -13.71 20.09 41.20
CA GLY A 33 -13.23 19.33 42.37
C GLY A 33 -11.74 19.02 42.40
N CYS A 34 -10.95 19.90 43.01
CA CYS A 34 -9.60 19.59 43.51
C CYS A 34 -9.65 18.54 44.63
N SER A 35 -8.65 17.63 44.70
CA SER A 35 -7.85 17.39 45.92
C SER A 35 -6.82 16.28 45.72
N ASP A 36 -5.60 16.55 46.19
CA ASP A 36 -4.52 15.60 46.46
C ASP A 36 -4.95 14.48 47.43
N GLY A 37 -4.36 13.29 47.28
CA GLY A 37 -4.52 12.19 48.23
C GLY A 37 -3.60 11.02 47.95
N THR A 38 -2.54 10.93 48.74
CA THR A 38 -1.57 9.84 48.81
C THR A 38 -2.17 8.54 49.38
N GLY A 39 -1.71 7.40 48.85
CA GLY A 39 -1.43 6.20 49.64
C GLY A 39 -2.44 5.04 49.60
N GLY A 40 -1.90 3.82 49.43
CA GLY A 40 -2.40 2.64 50.14
C GLY A 40 -2.89 1.46 49.32
N SER A 41 -1.99 0.50 49.10
CA SER A 41 -2.18 -0.96 49.21
C SER A 41 -3.57 -1.47 49.65
N SER A 42 -4.18 -2.39 48.89
CA SER A 42 -4.34 -3.83 49.26
C SER A 42 -5.39 -4.58 48.44
N THR A 43 -4.98 -5.80 48.07
CA THR A 43 -5.66 -7.07 47.72
C THR A 43 -7.19 -7.27 47.75
N SER A 44 -7.58 -8.27 46.93
CA SER A 44 -8.79 -9.15 46.94
C SER A 44 -10.05 -8.51 46.36
N GLY A 45 -10.80 -9.10 45.44
CA GLY A 45 -11.11 -10.51 45.19
C GLY A 45 -12.64 -10.65 45.37
N GLY A 46 -13.38 -11.17 44.39
CA GLY A 46 -14.80 -11.44 44.59
C GLY A 46 -15.64 -11.47 43.31
N GLU A 47 -16.10 -12.67 43.00
CA GLU A 47 -17.09 -13.04 41.98
C GLU A 47 -18.52 -12.57 42.34
N GLY A 48 -19.41 -12.60 41.34
CA GLY A 48 -20.87 -12.54 41.50
C GLY A 48 -21.51 -11.76 40.34
N SER A 49 -22.07 -12.38 39.28
CA SER A 49 -23.28 -13.22 39.21
C SER A 49 -24.57 -12.50 39.64
N SER A 50 -25.50 -12.41 38.67
CA SER A 50 -26.98 -12.30 38.73
C SER A 50 -27.44 -11.24 37.71
N SER A 51 -28.15 -11.57 36.63
CA SER A 51 -29.48 -12.19 36.46
C SER A 51 -30.66 -11.30 36.90
N GLY A 52 -31.49 -10.91 35.93
CA GLY A 52 -32.94 -10.95 36.07
C GLY A 52 -33.70 -9.63 36.03
N GLY A 53 -34.82 -9.66 35.29
CA GLY A 53 -36.01 -8.83 35.49
C GLY A 53 -36.29 -7.87 34.32
N SER A 54 -37.12 -8.20 33.33
CA SER A 54 -38.59 -8.37 33.31
C SER A 54 -39.38 -7.06 33.27
N GLU A 55 -40.17 -6.95 32.20
CA GLU A 55 -41.54 -6.41 32.08
C GLU A 55 -41.86 -5.04 32.71
N GLU A 56 -42.37 -4.12 31.87
CA GLU A 56 -43.73 -3.58 32.07
C GLU A 56 -44.28 -2.94 30.79
N ALA A 57 -45.55 -3.27 30.51
CA ALA A 57 -46.38 -2.69 29.48
C ALA A 57 -47.08 -1.42 30.01
N SER A 58 -47.35 -0.45 29.14
CA SER A 58 -48.36 0.58 29.42
C SER A 58 -49.13 0.96 28.15
N THR A 59 -50.44 0.89 28.32
CA THR A 59 -51.55 1.12 27.37
C THR A 59 -52.04 2.58 27.36
N GLY A 60 -52.74 2.96 26.28
CA GLY A 60 -53.68 4.10 26.20
C GLY A 60 -53.02 5.42 25.79
N ASP A 61 -53.57 6.29 24.96
CA ASP A 61 -54.95 6.48 24.49
C ASP A 61 -54.95 7.26 23.15
N ALA A 62 -55.93 6.99 22.31
CA ALA A 62 -56.44 7.86 21.25
C ALA A 62 -57.54 8.78 21.86
N PRO A 63 -57.92 9.97 21.32
CA PRO A 63 -58.53 10.03 19.99
C PRO A 63 -58.45 11.37 19.19
N GLN A 64 -58.77 11.23 17.90
CA GLN A 64 -59.53 12.13 17.00
C GLN A 64 -59.13 13.60 16.81
N GLY A 65 -58.94 13.95 15.54
CA GLY A 65 -59.64 15.09 14.95
C GLY A 65 -58.95 15.80 13.79
N SER A 66 -59.74 16.02 12.73
CA SER A 66 -59.62 17.10 11.72
C SER A 66 -58.98 16.77 10.37
N THR A 67 -59.90 16.49 9.46
CA THR A 67 -59.87 16.72 8.01
C THR A 67 -59.37 18.12 7.61
N THR A 68 -58.48 18.19 6.63
CA THR A 68 -58.59 19.16 5.52
C THR A 68 -58.05 18.53 4.24
N ASP A 69 -58.95 18.51 3.29
CA ASP A 69 -58.85 18.12 1.90
C ASP A 69 -58.28 19.33 1.12
N GLU A 70 -57.09 19.20 0.55
CA GLU A 70 -56.59 20.15 -0.46
C GLU A 70 -56.04 19.37 -1.66
N THR A 71 -56.94 19.13 -2.59
CA THR A 71 -56.65 18.85 -4.00
C THR A 71 -56.14 20.12 -4.70
N THR A 72 -54.87 20.11 -5.12
CA THR A 72 -54.31 20.94 -6.20
C THR A 72 -53.54 20.01 -7.12
N SER A 73 -54.16 19.42 -8.15
CA SER A 73 -54.21 19.92 -9.54
C SER A 73 -52.87 20.39 -10.12
N ASP A 74 -52.26 19.51 -10.91
CA ASP A 74 -51.41 19.73 -12.10
C ASP A 74 -51.00 21.18 -12.42
N THR A 75 -49.70 21.45 -12.55
CA THR A 75 -49.08 21.84 -13.83
C THR A 75 -47.53 21.85 -13.74
N ALA A 76 -46.90 21.53 -14.87
CA ALA A 76 -45.48 21.65 -15.21
C ALA A 76 -44.56 20.52 -14.70
N GLY A 77 -44.41 19.50 -15.55
CA GLY A 77 -43.16 18.76 -15.64
C GLY A 77 -42.07 19.76 -15.99
N ASP A 78 -41.22 20.06 -15.01
CA ASP A 78 -39.96 20.74 -15.23
C ASP A 78 -38.99 19.67 -15.71
N ASP A 79 -38.91 19.57 -17.04
CA ASP A 79 -37.90 18.81 -17.78
C ASP A 79 -36.54 19.46 -17.48
N GLN A 80 -36.03 19.28 -16.26
CA GLN A 80 -34.68 19.68 -15.89
C GLN A 80 -33.69 18.65 -16.45
N THR A 81 -33.68 18.52 -17.78
CA THR A 81 -32.56 17.92 -18.51
C THR A 81 -31.38 18.89 -18.60
N GLY A 82 -31.47 20.05 -17.93
CA GLY A 82 -30.39 20.99 -17.78
C GLY A 82 -29.54 20.60 -16.57
N PRO A 83 -28.20 20.63 -16.69
CA PRO A 83 -27.35 20.39 -15.54
C PRO A 83 -27.65 21.39 -14.40
N PRO A 84 -27.89 20.97 -13.14
CA PRO A 84 -27.95 21.89 -12.01
C PRO A 84 -26.75 22.84 -11.90
N PRO A 85 -26.93 24.01 -11.26
CA PRO A 85 -25.87 25.01 -11.11
C PRO A 85 -24.67 24.43 -10.35
N ILE A 86 -23.48 24.58 -10.94
CA ILE A 86 -22.24 23.96 -10.47
C ILE A 86 -21.48 24.89 -9.51
N ASP A 87 -21.17 24.43 -8.29
CA ASP A 87 -20.40 25.18 -7.29
C ASP A 87 -18.90 25.20 -7.65
N PRO A 88 -18.24 26.34 -7.90
CA PRO A 88 -16.81 26.39 -8.20
C PRO A 88 -15.97 25.82 -7.03
N GLY A 89 -15.33 24.67 -7.25
CA GLY A 89 -14.56 23.95 -6.24
C GLY A 89 -15.12 22.56 -5.89
N SER A 90 -16.30 22.20 -6.39
CA SER A 90 -16.74 20.80 -6.39
C SER A 90 -15.94 20.00 -7.41
N GLY A 91 -15.60 18.75 -7.07
CA GLY A 91 -14.96 17.81 -7.98
C GLY A 91 -15.83 17.45 -9.19
N PRO A 92 -15.43 16.40 -9.94
CA PRO A 92 -16.19 15.81 -11.02
C PRO A 92 -17.67 15.67 -10.72
N TRP A 93 -18.50 15.80 -11.75
CA TRP A 93 -19.93 15.63 -11.59
C TRP A 93 -20.54 14.87 -12.76
N ILE A 94 -21.30 13.83 -12.43
CA ILE A 94 -21.90 12.87 -13.36
C ILE A 94 -23.42 13.06 -13.32
N TRP A 95 -24.06 13.10 -14.48
CA TRP A 95 -25.52 13.12 -14.56
C TRP A 95 -26.09 12.00 -15.43
N GLU A 96 -25.26 11.32 -16.22
CA GLU A 96 -25.69 10.24 -17.09
C GLU A 96 -24.57 9.22 -17.29
N VAL A 97 -24.97 7.95 -17.38
CA VAL A 97 -24.11 6.84 -17.79
C VAL A 97 -24.87 6.04 -18.85
N GLU A 98 -24.24 5.87 -20.00
CA GLU A 98 -24.76 5.07 -21.11
C GLU A 98 -24.13 3.67 -21.08
N GLY A 99 -24.96 2.64 -20.96
CA GLY A 99 -24.58 1.23 -20.87
C GLY A 99 -24.91 0.61 -19.53
N ASP A 100 -24.78 -0.72 -19.42
CA ASP A 100 -24.99 -1.51 -18.20
C ASP A 100 -23.67 -2.16 -17.79
N VAL A 101 -23.18 -1.80 -16.60
CA VAL A 101 -21.89 -2.28 -16.07
C VAL A 101 -21.82 -3.80 -15.87
N HIS A 102 -22.96 -4.49 -15.76
CA HIS A 102 -23.01 -5.93 -15.57
C HIS A 102 -23.03 -6.72 -16.89
N THR A 103 -23.41 -6.09 -18.00
CA THR A 103 -23.56 -6.79 -19.29
C THR A 103 -22.70 -6.23 -20.40
N ASP A 104 -22.41 -4.93 -20.35
CA ASP A 104 -21.67 -4.24 -21.39
C ASP A 104 -20.18 -4.20 -21.05
N PRO A 105 -19.30 -4.55 -22.00
CA PRO A 105 -17.86 -4.49 -21.79
C PRO A 105 -17.34 -3.05 -21.69
N THR A 106 -18.15 -2.08 -22.13
CA THR A 106 -17.81 -0.66 -22.17
C THR A 106 -19.02 0.19 -21.83
N ILE A 107 -18.82 1.25 -21.05
CA ILE A 107 -19.84 2.25 -20.75
C ILE A 107 -19.29 3.66 -20.99
N THR A 108 -20.18 4.62 -21.23
CA THR A 108 -19.84 6.05 -21.37
C THR A 108 -20.42 6.84 -20.21
N ILE A 109 -19.58 7.63 -19.57
CA ILE A 109 -19.91 8.49 -18.42
C ILE A 109 -20.00 9.91 -18.97
N VAL A 110 -21.14 10.57 -18.77
CA VAL A 110 -21.40 11.93 -19.22
C VAL A 110 -21.53 12.85 -18.00
N GLY A 111 -20.78 13.95 -18.04
CA GLY A 111 -20.65 14.84 -16.91
C GLY A 111 -19.90 16.12 -17.23
N ALA A 112 -19.35 16.74 -16.20
CA ALA A 112 -18.52 17.93 -16.31
C ALA A 112 -17.41 17.90 -15.26
N ARG A 113 -16.35 18.69 -15.53
CA ARG A 113 -15.18 18.84 -14.65
C ARG A 113 -14.45 17.53 -14.45
N PHE A 114 -14.38 16.71 -15.49
CA PHE A 114 -13.51 15.54 -15.49
C PHE A 114 -12.05 15.92 -15.70
N GLY A 115 -11.78 17.16 -16.09
CA GLY A 115 -10.45 17.59 -16.49
C GLY A 115 -10.07 17.05 -17.86
N THR A 116 -9.01 17.62 -18.45
CA THR A 116 -8.45 17.12 -19.71
C THR A 116 -7.27 16.23 -19.43
N LYS A 117 -7.35 14.97 -19.88
CA LYS A 117 -6.28 13.99 -19.76
C LYS A 117 -5.44 13.95 -21.04
N GLY A 118 -4.10 14.01 -20.91
CA GLY A 118 -3.20 14.02 -22.07
C GLY A 118 -3.28 12.76 -22.93
N ALA A 119 -3.49 11.60 -22.30
CA ALA A 119 -3.79 10.34 -22.95
C ALA A 119 -4.96 9.66 -22.25
N ALA A 120 -6.01 9.30 -22.98
CA ALA A 120 -7.18 8.65 -22.38
C ALA A 120 -6.79 7.31 -21.72
N ALA A 121 -6.09 6.46 -22.46
CA ALA A 121 -5.62 5.16 -21.97
C ALA A 121 -4.49 5.31 -20.92
N PRO A 122 -4.48 4.47 -19.87
CA PRO A 122 -3.41 4.46 -18.89
C PRO A 122 -2.06 4.17 -19.54
N LEU A 123 -0.97 4.50 -18.84
CA LEU A 123 0.36 4.08 -19.28
C LEU A 123 0.42 2.55 -19.39
N LEU A 124 -0.06 1.85 -18.37
CA LEU A 124 -0.06 0.40 -18.31
C LEU A 124 -1.33 -0.11 -17.64
N TRP A 125 -1.93 -1.14 -18.23
CA TRP A 125 -2.93 -1.99 -17.58
C TRP A 125 -2.48 -3.43 -17.72
N TRP A 126 -2.43 -4.16 -16.61
CA TRP A 126 -2.09 -5.57 -16.57
C TRP A 126 -2.97 -6.27 -15.55
N LYS A 127 -3.44 -7.47 -15.91
CA LYS A 127 -4.22 -8.36 -15.05
C LYS A 127 -3.73 -9.78 -15.25
N ALA A 128 -3.59 -10.52 -14.15
CA ALA A 128 -3.07 -11.89 -14.16
C ALA A 128 -3.89 -12.82 -15.06
N ASP A 129 -5.21 -12.63 -15.15
CA ASP A 129 -6.08 -13.38 -16.06
C ASP A 129 -5.70 -13.24 -17.54
N GLY A 130 -5.06 -12.14 -17.93
CA GLY A 130 -4.52 -11.91 -19.28
C GLY A 130 -3.16 -12.57 -19.53
N GLY A 131 -2.56 -13.20 -18.53
CA GLY A 131 -1.22 -13.80 -18.59
C GLY A 131 -0.13 -12.84 -18.11
N THR A 132 1.09 -13.03 -18.61
CA THR A 132 2.29 -12.30 -18.15
C THR A 132 2.55 -11.01 -18.89
N GLU A 133 1.83 -10.70 -19.98
CA GLU A 133 2.07 -9.49 -20.78
C GLU A 133 1.05 -8.39 -20.47
N PRO A 134 1.43 -7.10 -20.51
CA PRO A 134 0.48 -6.00 -20.36
C PRO A 134 -0.61 -6.02 -21.43
N SER A 135 -1.80 -5.56 -21.06
CA SER A 135 -2.98 -5.53 -21.92
C SER A 135 -2.90 -4.42 -22.97
N VAL A 136 -3.59 -4.64 -24.10
CA VAL A 136 -3.78 -3.63 -25.16
C VAL A 136 -4.66 -2.44 -24.73
N LEU A 137 -5.29 -2.51 -23.55
CA LEU A 137 -6.02 -1.38 -22.99
C LEU A 137 -5.09 -0.30 -22.40
N GLY A 138 -3.82 -0.63 -22.12
CA GLY A 138 -2.79 0.35 -21.77
C GLY A 138 -1.99 0.81 -22.99
N ARG A 139 -1.26 1.92 -22.85
CA ARG A 139 -0.33 2.40 -23.88
C ARG A 139 0.89 1.49 -24.05
N LYS A 140 1.39 0.91 -22.96
CA LYS A 140 2.42 -0.12 -22.96
C LYS A 140 1.79 -1.50 -23.08
N THR A 141 2.24 -2.26 -24.08
CA THR A 141 1.86 -3.67 -24.31
C THR A 141 3.03 -4.63 -24.08
N ALA A 142 4.09 -4.15 -23.42
CA ALA A 142 5.29 -4.90 -23.07
C ALA A 142 5.93 -4.24 -21.84
N TRP A 143 6.65 -5.03 -21.06
CA TRP A 143 7.38 -4.57 -19.89
C TRP A 143 8.72 -3.90 -20.25
N ASP A 144 9.21 -3.01 -19.39
CA ASP A 144 10.51 -2.34 -19.56
C ASP A 144 11.66 -3.10 -18.92
N GLY A 145 11.41 -4.31 -18.40
CA GLY A 145 12.38 -5.14 -17.71
C GLY A 145 11.98 -6.61 -17.70
N PRO A 146 12.80 -7.48 -17.07
CA PRO A 146 12.46 -8.88 -16.90
C PRO A 146 11.22 -9.03 -16.01
N PHE A 147 10.29 -9.88 -16.44
CA PHE A 147 9.11 -10.21 -15.66
C PHE A 147 9.43 -11.27 -14.61
N GLY A 148 9.22 -10.93 -13.35
CA GLY A 148 9.28 -11.83 -12.22
C GLY A 148 7.94 -12.51 -11.96
N GLY A 149 7.99 -13.80 -11.62
CA GLY A 149 6.87 -14.58 -11.13
C GLY A 149 6.28 -15.53 -12.17
N VAL A 150 5.36 -16.37 -11.71
CA VAL A 150 4.73 -17.41 -12.53
C VAL A 150 3.22 -17.44 -12.30
N PRO A 151 2.40 -17.71 -13.34
CA PRO A 151 0.97 -17.92 -13.17
C PRO A 151 0.67 -18.99 -12.11
N SER A 152 -0.30 -18.72 -11.25
CA SER A 152 -0.65 -19.57 -10.11
C SER A 152 -2.14 -19.54 -9.84
N THR A 153 -2.64 -20.65 -9.28
CA THR A 153 -4.01 -20.79 -8.75
C THR A 153 -4.02 -21.02 -7.24
N ALA A 154 -2.86 -20.92 -6.58
CA ALA A 154 -2.74 -21.17 -5.15
C ALA A 154 -3.44 -20.09 -4.30
N GLN A 155 -3.34 -18.83 -4.73
CA GLN A 155 -4.08 -17.69 -4.19
C GLN A 155 -4.65 -16.90 -5.36
N VAL A 156 -5.96 -16.79 -5.46
CA VAL A 156 -6.65 -16.09 -6.56
C VAL A 156 -7.51 -14.98 -5.97
N ALA A 157 -7.45 -13.78 -6.56
CA ALA A 157 -8.24 -12.66 -6.11
C ALA A 157 -9.73 -12.90 -6.38
N PRO A 158 -10.64 -12.38 -5.53
CA PRO A 158 -12.06 -12.43 -5.83
C PRO A 158 -12.36 -11.81 -7.20
N GLY A 159 -13.04 -12.57 -8.07
CA GLY A 159 -13.38 -12.14 -9.42
C GLY A 159 -12.35 -12.51 -10.50
N SER A 160 -11.22 -13.10 -10.12
CA SER A 160 -10.16 -13.54 -11.04
C SER A 160 -10.11 -15.07 -11.17
N SER A 161 -9.35 -15.55 -12.17
CA SER A 161 -9.13 -16.97 -12.44
C SER A 161 -7.72 -17.45 -12.07
N GLN A 162 -6.75 -16.54 -12.00
CA GLN A 162 -5.38 -16.82 -11.60
C GLN A 162 -4.70 -15.59 -10.97
N SER A 163 -3.51 -15.77 -10.40
CA SER A 163 -2.61 -14.71 -9.96
C SER A 163 -1.18 -14.97 -10.47
N ILE A 164 -0.26 -14.05 -10.23
CA ILE A 164 1.19 -14.26 -10.43
C ILE A 164 1.85 -14.46 -9.09
N ALA A 165 2.38 -15.66 -8.86
CA ALA A 165 3.14 -15.99 -7.66
C ALA A 165 4.62 -15.66 -7.84
N PHE A 166 5.24 -15.11 -6.80
CA PHE A 166 6.67 -14.85 -6.72
C PHE A 166 7.17 -15.14 -5.31
N ASP A 167 8.23 -15.94 -5.16
CA ASP A 167 8.82 -16.26 -3.85
C ASP A 167 10.02 -15.34 -3.59
N HIS A 168 9.88 -14.45 -2.61
CA HIS A 168 10.98 -13.56 -2.21
C HIS A 168 12.14 -14.30 -1.54
N GLY A 169 11.93 -15.52 -1.05
CA GLY A 169 13.00 -16.33 -0.46
C GLY A 169 13.90 -17.02 -1.49
N ASP A 170 13.41 -17.21 -2.72
CA ASP A 170 14.19 -17.83 -3.82
C ASP A 170 15.02 -16.79 -4.59
N THR A 171 14.59 -15.52 -4.59
CA THR A 171 15.26 -14.45 -5.34
C THR A 171 15.01 -13.05 -4.75
N SER A 172 16.02 -12.19 -4.83
CA SER A 172 15.97 -10.78 -4.41
C SER A 172 15.39 -9.82 -5.45
N GLY A 173 14.75 -10.35 -6.50
CA GLY A 173 14.15 -9.56 -7.58
C GLY A 173 12.88 -8.81 -7.17
N SER A 174 12.39 -7.99 -8.09
CA SER A 174 11.02 -7.46 -8.05
C SER A 174 10.04 -8.49 -8.60
N VAL A 175 8.83 -8.53 -8.04
CA VAL A 175 7.70 -9.19 -8.70
C VAL A 175 7.23 -8.37 -9.91
N LEU A 176 6.69 -9.04 -10.93
CA LEU A 176 6.40 -8.45 -12.24
C LEU A 176 7.67 -7.82 -12.84
N ALA A 177 7.55 -6.83 -13.72
CA ALA A 177 8.70 -6.15 -14.32
C ALA A 177 8.69 -4.65 -14.02
N ARG A 178 9.82 -4.00 -14.27
CA ARG A 178 9.93 -2.53 -14.24
C ARG A 178 8.92 -1.88 -15.19
N VAL A 179 8.33 -0.77 -14.75
CA VAL A 179 7.57 0.17 -15.59
C VAL A 179 8.29 1.51 -15.62
N GLN A 180 8.74 1.95 -16.79
CA GLN A 180 9.32 3.29 -16.98
C GLN A 180 8.23 4.28 -17.41
N PHE A 181 8.30 5.50 -16.90
CA PHE A 181 7.34 6.58 -17.18
C PHE A 181 8.08 7.90 -17.42
N ASP A 182 7.44 8.83 -18.12
CA ASP A 182 7.99 10.15 -18.49
C ASP A 182 6.98 11.24 -18.12
N SER A 183 6.74 11.36 -16.81
CA SER A 183 5.80 12.33 -16.24
C SER A 183 6.26 12.76 -14.86
N ASP A 184 5.96 14.01 -14.51
CA ASP A 184 6.10 14.53 -13.15
C ASP A 184 4.97 14.04 -12.23
N GLU A 185 3.99 13.28 -12.75
CA GLU A 185 2.88 12.72 -11.99
C GLU A 185 2.68 11.23 -12.30
N LEU A 186 2.24 10.49 -11.29
CA LEU A 186 1.90 9.08 -11.45
C LEU A 186 0.74 8.71 -10.53
N TYR A 187 -0.22 7.94 -11.05
CA TYR A 187 -1.17 7.18 -10.25
C TYR A 187 -0.92 5.69 -10.47
N ILE A 188 -0.86 4.95 -9.37
CA ILE A 188 -0.66 3.50 -9.37
C ILE A 188 -1.83 2.89 -8.61
N TYR A 189 -2.48 1.90 -9.20
CA TYR A 189 -3.37 0.97 -8.49
C TYR A 189 -2.82 -0.43 -8.64
N ARG A 190 -2.85 -1.22 -7.56
CA ARG A 190 -2.44 -2.62 -7.59
C ARG A 190 -3.22 -3.46 -6.62
N LYS A 191 -3.37 -4.74 -6.96
CA LYS A 191 -4.03 -5.73 -6.12
C LYS A 191 -3.13 -6.94 -5.93
N PHE A 192 -2.81 -7.24 -4.68
CA PHE A 192 -1.86 -8.30 -4.33
C PHE A 192 -2.24 -8.99 -3.01
N HIS A 193 -1.62 -10.12 -2.74
CA HIS A 193 -1.77 -10.92 -1.53
C HIS A 193 -0.39 -11.39 -1.08
N GLU A 194 0.01 -10.99 0.11
CA GLU A 194 1.25 -11.44 0.75
C GLU A 194 0.93 -12.69 1.56
N ALA A 195 1.45 -13.85 1.15
CA ALA A 195 1.27 -15.10 1.89
C ALA A 195 2.35 -15.34 2.94
N PHE A 196 2.90 -14.25 3.49
CA PHE A 196 3.91 -14.23 4.54
C PHE A 196 3.63 -13.06 5.49
N ASP A 197 4.15 -13.16 6.71
CA ASP A 197 4.26 -12.06 7.66
C ASP A 197 5.72 -11.63 7.75
N VAL A 198 6.00 -10.36 7.44
CA VAL A 198 7.35 -9.80 7.39
C VAL A 198 8.07 -9.90 8.74
N TYR A 199 7.32 -9.92 9.85
CA TYR A 199 7.86 -10.06 11.20
C TYR A 199 8.17 -11.51 11.57
N ASP A 200 7.28 -12.45 11.22
CA ASP A 200 7.45 -13.86 11.57
C ASP A 200 8.31 -14.64 10.56
N ASP A 201 8.27 -14.29 9.28
CA ASP A 201 8.95 -14.97 8.17
C ASP A 201 10.29 -14.31 7.79
N VAL A 202 11.00 -13.78 8.79
CA VAL A 202 12.33 -13.21 8.63
C VAL A 202 13.33 -14.24 8.11
N ALA A 203 14.20 -13.82 7.19
CA ALA A 203 15.27 -14.69 6.73
C ALA A 203 16.26 -14.94 7.87
N ILE A 204 16.46 -16.20 8.25
CA ILE A 204 17.54 -16.62 9.15
C ILE A 204 18.62 -17.24 8.30
N ARG A 205 19.74 -16.54 8.07
CA ARG A 205 20.80 -17.03 7.18
C ARG A 205 22.22 -16.68 7.64
N THR A 206 23.18 -17.40 7.09
CA THR A 206 24.61 -17.07 7.17
C THR A 206 25.32 -17.28 5.83
N TRP A 207 26.34 -16.47 5.59
CA TRP A 207 27.36 -16.79 4.59
C TRP A 207 28.43 -17.68 5.20
N VAL A 208 28.79 -18.77 4.53
CA VAL A 208 29.81 -19.70 5.01
C VAL A 208 30.87 -19.96 3.96
N ALA A 209 32.12 -20.05 4.40
CA ALA A 209 33.22 -20.60 3.62
C ALA A 209 33.37 -22.09 3.96
N LEU A 210 33.12 -22.97 2.99
CA LEU A 210 33.22 -24.42 3.17
C LEU A 210 34.69 -24.86 3.14
N ASP A 211 35.09 -25.72 4.07
CA ASP A 211 36.42 -26.35 3.99
C ASP A 211 36.49 -27.32 2.79
N PRO A 212 37.69 -27.58 2.23
CA PRO A 212 37.83 -28.51 1.12
C PRO A 212 37.25 -29.90 1.41
N GLY A 213 36.26 -30.31 0.61
CA GLY A 213 35.57 -31.59 0.75
C GLY A 213 34.36 -31.57 1.69
N THR A 214 34.06 -30.44 2.33
CA THR A 214 32.82 -30.25 3.08
C THR A 214 31.63 -30.27 2.13
N THR A 215 30.57 -30.94 2.56
CA THR A 215 29.26 -30.90 1.91
C THR A 215 28.21 -30.48 2.93
N VAL A 216 27.23 -29.70 2.49
CA VAL A 216 26.08 -29.29 3.31
C VAL A 216 24.82 -29.61 2.54
N ASN A 217 23.83 -30.20 3.21
CA ASN A 217 22.55 -30.58 2.64
C ASN A 217 21.41 -29.93 3.43
N VAL A 218 20.28 -29.75 2.77
CA VAL A 218 19.03 -29.41 3.45
C VAL A 218 18.70 -30.51 4.48
N GLY A 219 18.35 -30.10 5.69
CA GLY A 219 18.13 -30.93 6.86
C GLY A 219 19.36 -31.11 7.76
N ASP A 220 20.55 -30.71 7.32
CA ASP A 220 21.75 -30.80 8.15
C ASP A 220 21.65 -29.87 9.37
N THR A 221 22.02 -30.39 10.54
CA THR A 221 22.16 -29.58 11.76
C THR A 221 23.58 -29.04 11.84
N ILE A 222 23.69 -27.71 11.87
CA ILE A 222 24.95 -26.99 11.98
C ILE A 222 25.10 -26.44 13.39
N THR A 223 26.26 -26.66 13.99
CA THR A 223 26.60 -26.17 15.34
C THR A 223 27.82 -25.26 15.28
N GLY A 224 27.70 -24.05 15.84
CA GLY A 224 28.84 -23.14 16.04
C GLY A 224 29.70 -23.63 17.20
N GLU A 225 31.00 -23.81 16.97
CA GLU A 225 31.90 -24.34 18.01
C GLU A 225 32.13 -23.35 19.16
N THR A 226 32.05 -22.05 18.89
CA THR A 226 32.30 -20.99 19.89
C THR A 226 31.00 -20.49 20.48
N SER A 227 30.02 -20.18 19.65
CA SER A 227 28.70 -19.71 20.07
C SER A 227 27.89 -20.81 20.76
N GLY A 228 28.02 -22.06 20.31
CA GLY A 228 27.11 -23.15 20.64
C GLY A 228 25.75 -23.05 19.94
N ALA A 229 25.57 -22.10 19.02
CA ALA A 229 24.33 -21.93 18.27
C ALA A 229 24.06 -23.13 17.37
N ILE A 230 22.78 -23.48 17.22
CA ILE A 230 22.34 -24.63 16.43
C ILE A 230 21.31 -24.17 15.41
N GLY A 231 21.60 -24.40 14.13
CA GLY A 231 20.67 -24.16 13.02
C GLY A 231 20.44 -25.42 12.20
N VAL A 232 19.22 -25.64 11.73
CA VAL A 232 18.92 -26.70 10.75
C VAL A 232 18.78 -26.07 9.38
N VAL A 233 19.62 -26.49 8.44
CA VAL A 233 19.65 -25.93 7.07
C VAL A 233 18.34 -26.26 6.37
N ASN A 234 17.61 -25.26 5.89
CA ASN A 234 16.40 -25.48 5.11
C ASN A 234 16.54 -25.13 3.63
N HIS A 235 17.50 -24.26 3.31
CA HIS A 235 17.80 -23.88 1.95
C HIS A 235 19.27 -23.51 1.80
N ILE A 236 19.80 -23.74 0.59
CA ILE A 236 21.20 -23.51 0.25
C ILE A 236 21.22 -22.76 -1.08
N LEU A 237 21.74 -21.53 -1.07
CA LEU A 237 22.09 -20.84 -2.30
C LEU A 237 23.56 -21.09 -2.62
N ALA A 238 23.82 -21.44 -3.88
CA ALA A 238 25.15 -21.79 -4.37
C ALA A 238 26.17 -20.66 -4.16
N GLU A 239 27.45 -21.03 -4.23
CA GLU A 239 28.58 -20.12 -4.06
C GLU A 239 28.45 -18.85 -4.91
N ASP A 240 28.59 -17.70 -4.26
CA ASP A 240 28.69 -16.42 -4.94
C ASP A 240 30.06 -16.24 -5.61
N ALA A 241 30.30 -15.05 -6.17
CA ALA A 241 31.56 -14.74 -6.84
C ALA A 241 32.78 -14.74 -5.89
N GLU A 242 32.56 -14.71 -4.58
CA GLU A 242 33.58 -14.74 -3.53
C GLU A 242 33.80 -16.16 -2.97
N GLY A 243 33.03 -17.15 -3.46
CA GLY A 243 33.11 -18.54 -3.02
C GLY A 243 32.36 -18.80 -1.72
N LEU A 244 31.45 -17.90 -1.31
CA LEU A 244 30.65 -18.06 -0.10
C LEU A 244 29.32 -18.75 -0.42
N THR A 245 28.99 -19.78 0.34
CA THR A 245 27.67 -20.44 0.27
C THR A 245 26.72 -19.75 1.25
N THR A 246 25.47 -19.48 0.83
CA THR A 246 24.45 -18.98 1.77
C THR A 246 23.64 -20.14 2.31
N LEU A 247 23.62 -20.30 3.63
CA LEU A 247 22.77 -21.26 4.33
C LEU A 247 21.60 -20.51 4.96
N TYR A 248 20.38 -20.93 4.64
CA TYR A 248 19.17 -20.53 5.36
C TYR A 248 18.81 -21.60 6.35
N TYR A 249 18.23 -21.19 7.48
CA TYR A 249 17.89 -22.07 8.58
C TYR A 249 16.39 -22.06 8.87
N ASP A 250 15.88 -23.19 9.34
CA ASP A 250 14.53 -23.24 9.90
C ASP A 250 14.47 -22.43 11.21
N ALA A 251 13.35 -21.75 11.41
CA ALA A 251 13.04 -21.15 12.70
C ALA A 251 12.83 -22.21 13.81
N SER A 252 12.66 -23.49 13.48
CA SER A 252 12.65 -24.58 14.47
C SER A 252 12.82 -25.93 13.77
N PRO A 253 13.61 -26.88 14.30
CA PRO A 253 14.29 -26.84 15.61
C PRO A 253 15.66 -26.13 15.55
N GLY A 254 16.09 -25.57 16.69
CA GLY A 254 17.39 -24.89 16.80
C GLY A 254 17.37 -23.81 17.87
N THR A 255 18.45 -23.01 17.92
CA THR A 255 18.56 -21.85 18.82
C THR A 255 18.47 -20.51 18.08
N LEU A 256 18.60 -20.49 16.75
CA LEU A 256 18.74 -19.26 15.94
C LEU A 256 17.51 -18.33 15.94
N SER A 257 16.36 -18.83 16.36
CA SER A 257 15.08 -18.10 16.46
C SER A 257 14.59 -17.93 17.90
N GLY A 258 15.34 -18.44 18.88
CA GLY A 258 14.85 -18.73 20.23
C GLY A 258 15.64 -18.08 21.36
N GLU A 259 15.97 -18.85 22.40
CA GLU A 259 16.78 -18.39 23.54
C GLU A 259 18.28 -18.61 23.29
N ASP A 260 19.13 -17.79 23.91
CA ASP A 260 20.57 -17.77 23.71
C ASP A 260 21.25 -19.15 23.77
N PRO A 261 22.20 -19.45 22.87
CA PRO A 261 22.79 -18.55 21.85
C PRO A 261 21.96 -18.47 20.56
N VAL A 262 21.53 -17.26 20.18
CA VAL A 262 20.67 -17.04 19.00
C VAL A 262 21.41 -16.80 17.69
N HIS A 263 22.74 -16.77 17.70
CA HIS A 263 23.54 -16.47 16.52
C HIS A 263 24.85 -17.25 16.52
N PHE A 264 25.29 -17.62 15.32
CA PHE A 264 26.68 -17.94 15.08
C PHE A 264 27.53 -16.67 15.21
N GLN A 265 28.77 -16.79 15.69
CA GLN A 265 29.74 -15.69 15.71
C GLN A 265 30.43 -15.55 14.35
N GLU A 266 30.69 -14.33 13.91
CA GLU A 266 31.55 -14.07 12.75
C GLU A 266 32.91 -14.77 12.91
N ASP A 267 33.42 -15.34 11.83
CA ASP A 267 34.67 -16.11 11.75
C ASP A 267 34.73 -17.38 12.60
N GLU A 268 33.65 -17.79 13.25
CA GLU A 268 33.66 -19.04 14.02
C GLU A 268 33.66 -20.27 13.11
N THR A 269 34.30 -21.34 13.60
CA THR A 269 34.15 -22.66 12.99
C THR A 269 32.77 -23.22 13.31
N MET A 270 32.09 -23.66 12.28
CA MET A 270 30.81 -24.33 12.34
C MET A 270 30.99 -25.78 11.85
N THR A 271 30.26 -26.70 12.46
CA THR A 271 30.35 -28.13 12.14
C THR A 271 28.98 -28.70 11.82
N GLY A 272 28.93 -29.56 10.81
CA GLY A 272 27.76 -30.34 10.43
C GLY A 272 28.14 -31.77 10.02
N PRO A 273 27.16 -32.61 9.64
CA PRO A 273 27.41 -34.01 9.27
C PRO A 273 28.40 -34.18 8.11
N GLY A 274 28.43 -33.22 7.18
CA GLY A 274 29.26 -33.28 5.97
C GLY A 274 30.60 -32.55 6.06
N GLY A 275 30.98 -31.98 7.22
CA GLY A 275 32.30 -31.35 7.41
C GLY A 275 32.27 -30.06 8.23
N SER A 276 33.35 -29.29 8.10
CA SER A 276 33.55 -28.00 8.77
C SER A 276 33.42 -26.85 7.78
N MET A 277 32.99 -25.71 8.29
CA MET A 277 32.86 -24.46 7.55
C MET A 277 33.13 -23.30 8.50
N VAL A 278 33.38 -22.11 7.94
CA VAL A 278 33.60 -20.90 8.74
C VAL A 278 32.51 -19.89 8.43
N ASN A 279 31.88 -19.36 9.47
CA ASN A 279 30.93 -18.28 9.34
C ASN A 279 31.61 -17.01 8.82
N ARG A 280 31.04 -16.39 7.80
CA ARG A 280 31.54 -15.15 7.18
C ARG A 280 30.45 -14.09 7.09
N GLU A 281 29.36 -14.23 7.82
CA GLU A 281 28.31 -13.21 7.87
C GLU A 281 28.79 -12.00 8.71
N PRO A 282 29.14 -10.86 8.11
CA PRO A 282 29.66 -9.70 8.84
C PRO A 282 28.52 -8.90 9.48
N PHE A 283 27.26 -9.20 9.12
CA PHE A 283 26.13 -8.41 9.54
C PHE A 283 25.93 -8.54 11.04
N THR A 284 26.14 -7.44 11.75
CA THR A 284 25.71 -7.27 13.13
C THR A 284 24.23 -6.88 13.09
N PRO A 285 23.31 -7.72 13.60
CA PRO A 285 21.92 -7.31 13.71
C PRO A 285 21.84 -6.03 14.54
N ARG A 286 21.01 -5.07 14.14
CA ARG A 286 20.92 -3.75 14.79
C ARG A 286 20.50 -3.82 16.26
N ASN A 287 19.95 -4.96 16.71
CA ASN A 287 19.62 -5.23 18.12
C ASN A 287 20.87 -5.48 19.00
N GLY A 288 22.08 -5.43 18.42
CA GLY A 288 23.33 -5.53 19.16
C GLY A 288 23.72 -6.96 19.55
N SER A 289 23.07 -7.98 18.98
CA SER A 289 23.38 -9.40 19.23
C SER A 289 24.75 -9.85 18.70
N GLY A 290 25.51 -8.99 18.01
CA GLY A 290 26.84 -9.32 17.48
C GLY A 290 26.77 -9.92 16.08
N PRO A 291 27.86 -9.84 15.30
CA PRO A 291 27.86 -10.32 13.92
C PRO A 291 27.82 -11.85 13.85
N GLY A 292 27.21 -12.35 12.77
CA GLY A 292 27.34 -13.75 12.39
C GLY A 292 26.02 -14.49 12.07
N VAL A 293 24.85 -13.87 12.26
CA VAL A 293 23.59 -14.33 11.64
C VAL A 293 22.85 -13.14 11.08
N PHE A 294 22.47 -13.22 9.82
CA PHE A 294 21.49 -12.31 9.26
C PHE A 294 20.11 -12.80 9.69
N ASN A 295 19.41 -11.95 10.43
CA ASN A 295 18.00 -12.11 10.76
C ASN A 295 17.29 -10.86 10.26
N GLY A 296 16.50 -10.96 9.20
CA GLY A 296 15.76 -9.79 8.73
C GLY A 296 14.95 -10.03 7.48
N PHE A 297 14.07 -9.07 7.20
CA PHE A 297 13.23 -9.05 6.01
C PHE A 297 12.94 -7.59 5.71
N ASN A 298 13.78 -6.96 4.86
CA ASN A 298 13.55 -5.59 4.44
C ASN A 298 12.70 -5.62 3.16
N TYR A 299 11.39 -5.59 3.37
CA TYR A 299 10.36 -5.74 2.36
C TYR A 299 9.89 -4.36 1.90
N LYS A 300 10.10 -4.06 0.61
CA LYS A 300 9.72 -2.81 -0.03
C LYS A 300 8.54 -3.10 -0.94
N ILE A 301 7.32 -2.77 -0.51
CA ILE A 301 6.13 -3.08 -1.29
C ILE A 301 6.17 -2.37 -2.65
N MET A 302 6.69 -1.15 -2.72
CA MET A 302 6.92 -0.42 -3.97
C MET A 302 8.20 0.41 -3.91
N ARG A 303 8.76 0.73 -5.08
CA ARG A 303 9.90 1.63 -5.19
C ARG A 303 9.82 2.46 -6.46
N LEU A 304 10.02 3.77 -6.31
CA LEU A 304 10.20 4.73 -7.39
C LEU A 304 11.68 5.09 -7.45
N TRP A 305 12.29 5.04 -8.63
CA TRP A 305 13.68 5.45 -8.84
C TRP A 305 13.77 6.60 -9.82
N ALA A 306 14.80 7.43 -9.66
CA ALA A 306 15.36 8.27 -10.70
C ALA A 306 16.76 7.75 -11.02
N ASN A 307 17.11 7.59 -12.30
CA ASN A 307 18.46 7.23 -12.74
C ASN A 307 19.01 5.92 -12.14
N PHE A 308 18.19 4.88 -12.01
CA PHE A 308 18.63 3.62 -11.40
C PHE A 308 19.93 3.07 -12.03
N GLY A 309 20.88 2.69 -11.20
CA GLY A 309 22.18 2.15 -11.63
C GLY A 309 23.18 3.19 -12.16
N GLN A 310 22.85 4.50 -12.13
CA GLN A 310 23.76 5.58 -12.50
C GLN A 310 24.25 6.37 -11.28
N PRO A 311 25.43 7.03 -11.34
CA PRO A 311 25.78 8.05 -10.36
C PRO A 311 24.69 9.13 -10.33
N GLY A 312 24.20 9.50 -9.16
CA GLY A 312 23.10 10.45 -9.06
C GLY A 312 21.70 9.83 -8.91
N TYR A 313 21.57 8.50 -8.76
CA TYR A 313 20.28 7.87 -8.47
C TYR A 313 19.61 8.36 -7.19
N THR A 314 18.29 8.49 -7.18
CA THR A 314 17.53 8.66 -5.94
C THR A 314 16.33 7.73 -5.99
N ASP A 315 15.78 7.40 -4.84
CA ASP A 315 14.54 6.66 -4.79
C ASP A 315 13.65 7.10 -3.65
N CYS A 316 12.42 6.61 -3.76
CA CYS A 316 11.52 6.52 -2.64
C CYS A 316 10.89 5.13 -2.61
N TYR A 317 10.68 4.60 -1.41
CA TYR A 317 9.94 3.36 -1.23
C TYR A 317 9.09 3.40 0.04
N LEU A 318 8.04 2.60 -0.01
CA LEU A 318 7.30 2.21 1.18
C LEU A 318 7.76 0.80 1.56
N GLY A 319 8.24 0.63 2.80
CA GLY A 319 8.79 -0.65 3.23
C GLY A 319 8.61 -0.93 4.71
N ALA A 320 8.49 -2.23 5.01
CA ALA A 320 8.50 -2.78 6.35
C ALA A 320 9.81 -3.55 6.55
N GLU A 321 10.35 -3.46 7.76
CA GLU A 321 11.56 -4.17 8.13
C GLU A 321 11.22 -5.13 9.25
N GLY A 322 11.19 -6.42 8.96
CA GLY A 322 10.70 -7.47 9.86
C GLY A 322 11.29 -7.42 11.26
N LEU A 323 12.55 -7.05 11.41
CA LEU A 323 13.18 -6.88 12.73
C LEU A 323 12.53 -5.80 13.61
N TYR A 324 11.84 -4.83 13.01
CA TYR A 324 11.20 -3.69 13.69
C TYR A 324 9.69 -3.76 13.66
N GLY A 325 9.12 -4.87 13.21
CA GLY A 325 7.68 -5.06 13.11
C GLY A 325 7.19 -5.05 11.67
N LYS A 326 5.87 -4.99 11.55
CA LYS A 326 5.13 -5.00 10.30
C LYS A 326 4.71 -3.61 9.82
N HIS A 327 5.15 -2.57 10.51
CA HIS A 327 4.81 -1.19 10.17
C HIS A 327 5.50 -0.76 8.88
N PHE A 328 4.76 -0.12 7.97
CA PHE A 328 5.36 0.49 6.81
C PHE A 328 5.89 1.89 7.15
N ASN A 329 7.10 2.17 6.69
CA ASN A 329 7.73 3.49 6.71
C ASN A 329 7.95 3.95 5.27
N MET A 330 7.88 5.25 5.05
CA MET A 330 8.13 5.87 3.74
C MET A 330 9.51 6.52 3.75
N LEU A 331 10.42 6.01 2.93
CA LEU A 331 11.81 6.42 2.89
C LEU A 331 12.09 7.18 1.59
N PHE A 332 12.81 8.29 1.69
CA PHE A 332 13.27 9.10 0.56
C PHE A 332 14.80 9.10 0.58
N GLU A 333 15.44 8.20 -0.18
CA GLU A 333 16.90 8.18 -0.18
C GLU A 333 17.43 9.39 -0.96
N PHE A 334 18.17 10.24 -0.25
CA PHE A 334 18.88 11.43 -0.74
C PHE A 334 18.06 12.69 -1.01
N THR A 335 16.74 12.70 -0.81
CA THR A 335 15.91 13.87 -1.14
C THR A 335 15.13 14.47 0.03
N ASP A 336 14.56 13.66 0.92
CA ASP A 336 13.79 14.12 2.08
C ASP A 336 14.03 13.22 3.30
N ASP A 337 13.45 13.58 4.43
CA ASP A 337 13.46 12.77 5.65
C ASP A 337 12.53 11.54 5.52
N THR A 338 12.86 10.48 6.27
CA THR A 338 11.98 9.31 6.40
C THR A 338 10.74 9.69 7.21
N LEU A 339 9.55 9.36 6.69
CA LEU A 339 8.35 9.32 7.52
C LEU A 339 8.27 7.97 8.20
N TRP A 340 8.41 7.99 9.51
CA TRP A 340 8.18 6.81 10.32
C TRP A 340 6.67 6.57 10.44
N ASN A 341 6.29 5.34 10.77
CA ASN A 341 4.89 4.97 10.89
C ASN A 341 4.08 5.90 11.82
N ASP A 342 4.70 6.37 12.91
CA ASP A 342 4.09 7.31 13.86
C ASP A 342 3.90 8.73 13.30
N ASP A 343 4.57 9.06 12.19
CA ASP A 343 4.45 10.35 11.49
C ASP A 343 3.36 10.33 10.40
N LEU A 344 2.77 9.16 10.11
CA LEU A 344 1.71 8.99 9.13
C LEU A 344 0.36 9.50 9.67
N LEU A 345 -0.52 9.95 8.76
CA LEU A 345 -1.89 10.33 9.11
C LEU A 345 -2.64 9.16 9.73
N GLU A 346 -2.53 8.00 9.08
CA GLU A 346 -3.04 6.73 9.54
C GLU A 346 -1.88 5.72 9.48
N PRO A 347 -1.44 5.20 10.63
CA PRO A 347 -0.46 4.13 10.69
C PRO A 347 -0.91 2.94 9.84
N ILE A 348 -0.05 2.55 8.90
CA ILE A 348 -0.26 1.40 8.02
C ILE A 348 0.71 0.28 8.37
N GLU A 349 0.19 -0.93 8.36
CA GLU A 349 0.95 -2.14 8.63
C GLU A 349 0.79 -3.11 7.47
N GLN A 350 1.68 -4.09 7.43
CA GLN A 350 1.47 -5.26 6.61
C GLN A 350 0.16 -5.94 7.01
N LEU A 351 -0.56 -6.38 5.97
CA LEU A 351 -1.81 -7.09 6.07
C LEU A 351 -1.59 -8.52 5.54
N PRO A 352 -0.90 -9.39 6.30
CA PRO A 352 -0.52 -10.71 5.83
C PRO A 352 -1.74 -11.60 5.59
N HIS A 353 -1.60 -12.49 4.61
CA HIS A 353 -2.57 -13.50 4.21
C HIS A 353 -3.94 -12.99 3.74
N GLN A 354 -4.02 -11.74 3.27
CA GLN A 354 -5.23 -11.19 2.67
C GLN A 354 -4.94 -10.42 1.38
N TRP A 355 -5.97 -10.28 0.55
CA TRP A 355 -5.90 -9.43 -0.64
C TRP A 355 -5.98 -7.97 -0.24
N VAL A 356 -5.01 -7.20 -0.69
CA VAL A 356 -4.87 -5.77 -0.45
C VAL A 356 -4.96 -5.03 -1.78
N VAL A 357 -5.66 -3.91 -1.76
CA VAL A 357 -5.65 -2.94 -2.85
C VAL A 357 -4.88 -1.72 -2.38
N ASP A 358 -3.76 -1.46 -3.04
CA ASP A 358 -2.95 -0.27 -2.79
C ASP A 358 -3.11 0.73 -3.92
N GLU A 359 -3.13 2.00 -3.54
CA GLU A 359 -3.04 3.11 -4.48
C GLU A 359 -1.92 4.06 -4.07
N THR A 360 -1.15 4.53 -5.05
CA THR A 360 -0.08 5.51 -4.84
C THR A 360 -0.21 6.66 -5.81
N MET A 361 -0.10 7.87 -5.29
CA MET A 361 -0.14 9.12 -6.04
C MET A 361 1.19 9.83 -5.88
N TYR A 362 1.94 9.97 -6.97
CA TYR A 362 3.22 10.70 -6.99
C TYR A 362 3.07 12.00 -7.76
N ARG A 363 3.72 13.05 -7.27
CA ARG A 363 4.04 14.28 -8.00
C ARG A 363 5.46 14.73 -7.67
N ALA A 364 6.27 15.01 -8.69
CA ALA A 364 7.60 15.57 -8.53
C ALA A 364 7.55 16.99 -7.94
N SER A 365 8.58 17.38 -7.20
CA SER A 365 8.78 18.76 -6.75
C SER A 365 8.91 19.66 -7.97
N SER A 366 8.28 20.83 -7.94
CA SER A 366 8.24 21.76 -9.08
C SER A 366 9.64 22.27 -9.45
N ALA A 367 10.55 22.30 -8.48
CA ALA A 367 11.97 22.54 -8.65
C ALA A 367 12.78 21.79 -7.58
N PRO A 368 14.09 21.59 -7.79
CA PRO A 368 15.00 21.10 -6.76
C PRO A 368 14.89 21.88 -5.45
N ASP A 369 14.93 21.16 -4.33
CA ASP A 369 14.87 21.67 -2.95
C ASP A 369 13.56 22.39 -2.58
N VAL A 370 12.48 22.20 -3.38
CA VAL A 370 11.14 22.71 -3.08
C VAL A 370 10.26 21.60 -2.51
N ALA A 371 9.74 21.83 -1.31
CA ALA A 371 8.85 20.90 -0.60
C ALA A 371 7.39 21.03 -1.09
N ASP A 372 7.16 20.80 -2.37
CA ASP A 372 5.84 20.81 -3.02
C ASP A 372 5.57 19.57 -3.87
N GLY A 373 6.46 18.57 -3.84
CA GLY A 373 6.17 17.24 -4.35
C GLY A 373 5.12 16.54 -3.50
N ALA A 374 4.52 15.48 -4.02
CA ALA A 374 3.53 14.69 -3.32
C ALA A 374 3.85 13.20 -3.43
N LEU A 375 3.61 12.47 -2.35
CA LEU A 375 3.56 11.02 -2.37
C LEU A 375 2.44 10.55 -1.44
N GLY A 376 1.23 10.44 -2.00
CA GLY A 376 0.08 9.88 -1.31
C GLY A 376 0.08 8.37 -1.42
N TYR A 377 -0.24 7.67 -0.34
CA TYR A 377 -0.40 6.21 -0.33
C TYR A 377 -1.68 5.82 0.39
N LEU A 378 -2.44 4.91 -0.22
CA LEU A 378 -3.68 4.38 0.32
C LEU A 378 -3.61 2.85 0.37
N GLN A 379 -3.84 2.28 1.56
CA GLN A 379 -4.01 0.83 1.72
C GLN A 379 -5.49 0.53 1.96
N ASN A 380 -6.11 -0.24 1.07
CA ASN A 380 -7.55 -0.54 1.10
C ASN A 380 -8.45 0.71 1.20
N GLY A 381 -7.99 1.85 0.66
CA GLY A 381 -8.71 3.13 0.72
C GLY A 381 -8.37 4.01 1.91
N ILE A 382 -7.59 3.53 2.87
CA ILE A 382 -7.13 4.30 4.02
C ILE A 382 -5.89 5.08 3.62
N LEU A 383 -5.98 6.41 3.64
CA LEU A 383 -4.89 7.33 3.30
C LEU A 383 -3.85 7.38 4.43
N ALA A 384 -2.63 6.94 4.15
CA ALA A 384 -1.54 6.93 5.11
C ALA A 384 -0.84 8.30 5.22
N THR A 385 -0.71 9.04 4.11
CA THR A 385 -0.03 10.34 4.10
C THR A 385 -0.51 11.20 2.94
N ASP A 386 -0.58 12.50 3.17
CA ASP A 386 -0.79 13.57 2.18
C ASP A 386 0.33 14.64 2.26
N HIS A 387 1.44 14.30 2.90
CA HIS A 387 2.51 15.22 3.19
C HIS A 387 3.18 15.73 1.90
N ALA A 388 3.63 16.99 1.92
CA ALA A 388 4.39 17.57 0.82
C ALA A 388 5.88 17.28 1.00
N PHE A 389 6.55 16.83 -0.06
CA PHE A 389 7.93 16.34 0.01
C PHE A 389 8.87 17.09 -0.92
N VAL A 390 10.15 17.06 -0.58
CA VAL A 390 11.25 17.33 -1.50
C VAL A 390 11.60 16.02 -2.20
N THR A 391 11.06 15.81 -3.41
CA THR A 391 11.33 14.59 -4.20
C THR A 391 12.55 14.75 -5.12
N ARG A 392 13.13 15.96 -5.18
CA ARG A 392 14.26 16.34 -6.04
C ARG A 392 15.13 17.35 -5.30
N THR A 393 16.44 17.19 -5.35
CA THR A 393 17.41 18.11 -4.74
C THR A 393 18.38 18.68 -5.75
N ALA A 394 19.14 19.73 -5.40
CA ALA A 394 20.15 20.27 -6.31
C ALA A 394 21.19 19.21 -6.74
N GLU A 395 21.53 18.27 -5.85
CA GLU A 395 22.42 17.14 -6.13
C GLU A 395 21.75 16.00 -6.91
N ARG A 396 20.42 15.87 -6.81
CA ARG A 396 19.60 14.81 -7.44
C ARG A 396 18.38 15.46 -8.12
N PRO A 397 18.57 16.16 -9.26
CA PRO A 397 17.56 17.05 -9.82
C PRO A 397 16.51 16.34 -10.69
N ASP A 398 16.70 15.06 -11.01
CA ASP A 398 15.82 14.33 -11.92
C ASP A 398 14.61 13.77 -11.15
N PRO A 399 13.39 13.86 -11.71
CA PRO A 399 12.21 13.21 -11.12
C PRO A 399 12.37 11.69 -11.17
N TYR A 400 11.56 10.98 -10.38
CA TYR A 400 11.48 9.52 -10.52
C TYR A 400 10.88 9.17 -11.88
N ASP A 401 11.41 8.12 -12.51
CA ASP A 401 11.05 7.67 -13.86
C ASP A 401 10.94 6.13 -13.98
N GLU A 402 11.24 5.38 -12.90
CA GLU A 402 11.07 3.93 -12.86
C GLU A 402 10.24 3.47 -11.66
N LEU A 403 9.25 2.61 -11.90
CA LEU A 403 8.46 1.91 -10.89
C LEU A 403 8.84 0.43 -10.82
N TYR A 404 9.09 -0.05 -9.60
CA TYR A 404 9.24 -1.47 -9.26
C TYR A 404 8.21 -1.88 -8.21
N MET A 405 7.73 -3.12 -8.33
CA MET A 405 6.78 -3.73 -7.42
C MET A 405 7.51 -4.75 -6.54
N SER A 406 7.17 -4.78 -5.24
CA SER A 406 7.63 -5.69 -4.20
C SER A 406 9.06 -6.18 -4.38
N GLN A 407 9.99 -5.53 -3.69
CA GLN A 407 11.40 -5.90 -3.64
C GLN A 407 11.78 -6.32 -2.24
N VAL A 408 12.74 -7.24 -2.14
CA VAL A 408 13.33 -7.63 -0.87
C VAL A 408 14.82 -7.41 -0.90
N SER A 409 15.34 -6.75 0.13
CA SER A 409 16.78 -6.66 0.38
C SER A 409 17.13 -7.40 1.66
N GLY A 410 18.31 -8.04 1.68
CA GLY A 410 18.76 -8.87 2.81
C GLY A 410 18.28 -10.33 2.74
N GLY A 411 17.29 -10.63 1.89
CA GLY A 411 16.67 -11.94 1.74
C GLY A 411 15.32 -12.02 2.46
N ALA A 412 14.55 -13.04 2.14
CA ALA A 412 13.35 -13.47 2.87
C ALA A 412 13.45 -14.97 3.15
N GLN A 413 12.62 -15.49 4.04
CA GLN A 413 12.52 -16.93 4.22
C GLN A 413 11.95 -17.60 2.96
N LEU A 414 12.39 -18.82 2.66
CA LEU A 414 11.82 -19.60 1.55
C LEU A 414 10.32 -19.84 1.78
N GLY A 415 9.51 -19.66 0.74
CA GLY A 415 8.06 -19.75 0.85
C GLY A 415 7.39 -18.41 1.16
N SER A 416 8.13 -17.31 1.24
CA SER A 416 7.60 -15.95 1.35
C SER A 416 7.00 -15.48 0.03
N PHE A 417 5.90 -16.12 -0.36
CA PHE A 417 5.20 -15.86 -1.61
C PHE A 417 4.38 -14.57 -1.55
N ILE A 418 4.50 -13.77 -2.60
CA ILE A 418 3.52 -12.75 -2.95
C ILE A 418 2.76 -13.15 -4.21
N TYR A 419 1.48 -12.79 -4.26
CA TYR A 419 0.59 -13.04 -5.39
C TYR A 419 0.04 -11.73 -5.92
N TYR A 420 0.17 -11.47 -7.23
CA TYR A 420 -0.38 -10.27 -7.88
C TYR A 420 -1.57 -10.62 -8.78
N ASP A 421 -2.59 -9.77 -8.74
CA ASP A 421 -3.78 -9.89 -9.58
C ASP A 421 -3.86 -8.80 -10.64
N ALA A 422 -3.64 -7.54 -10.28
CA ALA A 422 -3.78 -6.42 -11.19
C ALA A 422 -2.76 -5.31 -10.94
N LEU A 423 -2.39 -4.59 -12.00
CA LEU A 423 -1.57 -3.38 -11.98
C LEU A 423 -2.12 -2.38 -13.00
N TYR A 424 -2.43 -1.18 -12.54
CA TYR A 424 -2.81 -0.02 -13.33
C TYR A 424 -1.83 1.11 -13.05
N VAL A 425 -1.27 1.71 -14.08
CA VAL A 425 -0.34 2.84 -13.98
C VAL A 425 -0.78 3.94 -14.94
N ASP A 426 -0.93 5.15 -14.45
CA ASP A 426 -1.31 6.34 -15.21
C ASP A 426 -0.34 7.48 -14.94
N GLU A 427 -0.07 8.30 -15.95
CA GLU A 427 0.86 9.44 -15.86
C GLU A 427 0.14 10.74 -15.45
N SER A 428 -1.02 10.59 -14.80
CA SER A 428 -1.83 11.64 -14.20
C SER A 428 -2.66 11.04 -13.06
N TRP A 429 -3.28 11.88 -12.23
CA TRP A 429 -4.20 11.39 -11.18
C TRP A 429 -5.63 11.12 -11.68
N HIS A 430 -5.91 11.29 -12.97
CA HIS A 430 -7.20 10.97 -13.57
C HIS A 430 -7.47 9.46 -13.55
N HIS A 431 -8.52 9.02 -12.87
CA HIS A 431 -8.94 7.63 -12.88
C HIS A 431 -10.43 7.48 -12.54
N VAL A 432 -10.97 6.29 -12.80
CA VAL A 432 -12.35 5.94 -12.47
C VAL A 432 -12.31 4.71 -11.56
N ILE A 433 -13.08 4.71 -10.48
CA ILE A 433 -13.27 3.53 -9.63
C ILE A 433 -14.75 3.17 -9.51
N LEU A 434 -15.00 1.88 -9.28
CA LEU A 434 -16.29 1.37 -8.82
C LEU A 434 -16.18 0.92 -7.36
N CYS A 435 -17.26 1.10 -6.61
CA CYS A 435 -17.36 0.76 -5.19
C CYS A 435 -18.82 0.43 -4.81
N PRO A 436 -19.09 -0.44 -3.82
CA PRO A 436 -20.46 -0.82 -3.45
C PRO A 436 -21.19 0.21 -2.54
N HIS A 437 -20.63 1.41 -2.34
CA HIS A 437 -21.20 2.42 -1.43
C HIS A 437 -21.45 3.76 -2.14
N ALA A 438 -22.45 4.50 -1.67
CA ALA A 438 -22.91 5.74 -2.30
C ALA A 438 -22.03 6.96 -2.01
N THR A 439 -21.11 6.90 -1.05
CA THR A 439 -20.19 8.01 -0.71
C THR A 439 -18.74 7.57 -0.78
N ILE A 440 -17.86 8.45 -1.25
CA ILE A 440 -16.43 8.12 -1.39
C ILE A 440 -15.79 7.77 -0.03
N ASP A 441 -16.17 8.45 1.05
CA ASP A 441 -15.70 8.13 2.41
C ASP A 441 -16.05 6.70 2.85
N ALA A 442 -17.22 6.19 2.43
CA ALA A 442 -17.59 4.81 2.74
C ALA A 442 -16.77 3.82 1.89
N CYS A 443 -16.37 4.22 0.68
CA CYS A 443 -15.51 3.41 -0.17
C CYS A 443 -14.09 3.23 0.38
N HIS A 444 -13.60 4.15 1.20
CA HIS A 444 -12.26 4.08 1.82
C HIS A 444 -12.06 2.88 2.76
N THR A 445 -13.12 2.15 3.10
CA THR A 445 -13.05 0.96 3.98
C THR A 445 -13.62 -0.29 3.32
N HIS A 446 -13.87 -0.24 2.00
CA HIS A 446 -14.51 -1.32 1.25
C HIS A 446 -13.76 -1.64 -0.04
N ARG A 447 -14.18 -2.72 -0.71
CA ARG A 447 -13.60 -3.15 -2.00
C ARG A 447 -13.85 -2.09 -3.06
N ARG A 448 -12.82 -1.78 -3.85
CA ARG A 448 -12.85 -0.84 -4.96
C ARG A 448 -12.08 -1.39 -6.15
N GLU A 449 -12.57 -1.09 -7.35
CA GLU A 449 -12.02 -1.61 -8.60
C GLU A 449 -11.77 -0.46 -9.57
N VAL A 450 -10.51 -0.28 -9.97
CA VAL A 450 -10.15 0.70 -10.99
C VAL A 450 -10.70 0.27 -12.34
N GLN A 451 -11.31 1.22 -13.06
CA GLN A 451 -11.81 1.01 -14.41
C GLN A 451 -10.82 1.56 -15.42
N ILE A 452 -10.85 1.04 -16.66
CA ILE A 452 -9.80 1.32 -17.65
C ILE A 452 -10.32 2.31 -18.69
N PRO A 453 -9.93 3.60 -18.66
CA PRO A 453 -10.44 4.56 -19.62
C PRO A 453 -9.89 4.30 -21.03
N THR A 454 -10.77 4.40 -22.03
CA THR A 454 -10.43 4.28 -23.45
C THR A 454 -10.67 5.58 -24.22
N ALA A 455 -11.47 6.49 -23.67
CA ALA A 455 -11.63 7.87 -24.12
C ALA A 455 -11.82 8.79 -22.90
N TRP A 456 -11.30 10.02 -22.96
CA TRP A 456 -11.41 10.99 -21.87
C TRP A 456 -11.40 12.41 -22.42
N ASP A 457 -12.43 13.17 -22.09
CA ASP A 457 -12.46 14.62 -22.16
C ASP A 457 -13.17 15.19 -20.92
N ASP A 458 -13.27 16.52 -20.83
CA ASP A 458 -13.83 17.18 -19.64
C ASP A 458 -15.32 16.88 -19.39
N ALA A 459 -16.05 16.40 -20.41
CA ALA A 459 -17.48 16.16 -20.37
C ALA A 459 -17.90 14.69 -20.61
N SER A 460 -16.99 13.85 -21.08
CA SER A 460 -17.26 12.47 -21.46
C SER A 460 -16.06 11.57 -21.21
N ILE A 461 -16.30 10.43 -20.57
CA ILE A 461 -15.31 9.37 -20.37
C ILE A 461 -15.90 8.07 -20.89
N THR A 462 -15.16 7.31 -21.69
CA THR A 462 -15.51 5.93 -22.01
C THR A 462 -14.56 5.01 -21.28
N ILE A 463 -15.09 4.00 -20.59
CA ILE A 463 -14.29 3.00 -19.88
C ILE A 463 -14.54 1.60 -20.44
N SER A 464 -13.52 0.76 -20.36
CA SER A 464 -13.67 -0.70 -20.34
C SER A 464 -13.95 -1.12 -18.90
N VAL A 465 -15.03 -1.85 -18.70
CA VAL A 465 -15.48 -2.26 -17.37
C VAL A 465 -14.68 -3.46 -16.87
N ASP A 466 -14.18 -3.39 -15.64
CA ASP A 466 -13.67 -4.51 -14.86
C ASP A 466 -14.31 -4.51 -13.47
N LEU A 467 -15.36 -5.33 -13.31
CA LEU A 467 -16.04 -5.47 -12.03
C LEU A 467 -15.23 -6.27 -11.01
N ALA A 468 -14.32 -7.14 -11.44
CA ALA A 468 -13.54 -8.04 -10.58
C ALA A 468 -14.27 -8.49 -9.29
N SER A 469 -13.86 -8.03 -8.11
CA SER A 469 -14.43 -8.46 -6.83
C SER A 469 -15.86 -7.96 -6.57
N LEU A 470 -16.36 -7.05 -7.40
CA LEU A 470 -17.70 -6.45 -7.36
C LEU A 470 -18.70 -7.14 -8.28
N ALA A 471 -18.32 -8.18 -9.04
CA ALA A 471 -19.19 -8.83 -10.02
C ALA A 471 -20.51 -9.40 -9.43
N GLY A 472 -20.58 -9.62 -8.11
CA GLY A 472 -21.77 -10.10 -7.41
C GLY A 472 -22.57 -9.01 -6.68
N GLU A 473 -22.15 -7.74 -6.74
CA GLU A 473 -22.84 -6.65 -6.06
C GLU A 473 -24.10 -6.24 -6.83
N PRO A 474 -25.26 -6.08 -6.17
CA PRO A 474 -26.50 -5.72 -6.84
C PRO A 474 -26.55 -4.24 -7.26
N THR A 475 -25.69 -3.41 -6.67
CA THR A 475 -25.55 -2.00 -6.97
C THR A 475 -24.10 -1.62 -6.75
N VAL A 476 -23.52 -0.95 -7.74
CA VAL A 476 -22.20 -0.34 -7.62
C VAL A 476 -22.33 1.14 -7.92
N TYR A 477 -21.40 1.92 -7.39
CA TYR A 477 -21.35 3.36 -7.52
C TYR A 477 -20.07 3.76 -8.23
N LEU A 478 -20.21 4.69 -9.16
CA LEU A 478 -19.13 5.19 -9.99
C LEU A 478 -18.56 6.49 -9.42
N TYR A 479 -17.22 6.55 -9.41
CA TYR A 479 -16.44 7.70 -8.98
C TYR A 479 -15.41 8.05 -10.06
N VAL A 480 -15.33 9.34 -10.39
CA VAL A 480 -14.35 9.91 -11.31
C VAL A 480 -13.45 10.82 -10.50
N PHE A 481 -12.14 10.65 -10.67
CA PHE A 481 -11.10 11.53 -10.16
C PHE A 481 -10.52 12.34 -11.32
N ASP A 482 -10.35 13.65 -11.13
CA ASP A 482 -9.67 14.53 -12.09
C ASP A 482 -8.14 14.53 -11.90
N GLY A 483 -7.43 15.33 -12.69
CA GLY A 483 -5.96 15.45 -12.65
C GLY A 483 -5.43 16.07 -11.36
N GLU A 484 -6.27 16.79 -10.63
CA GLU A 484 -5.97 17.35 -9.33
C GLU A 484 -6.30 16.40 -8.17
N GLY A 485 -6.88 15.23 -8.47
CA GLY A 485 -7.31 14.23 -7.50
C GLY A 485 -8.63 14.57 -6.81
N LEU A 486 -9.40 15.54 -7.32
CA LEU A 486 -10.75 15.80 -6.83
C LEU A 486 -11.71 14.75 -7.36
N VAL A 487 -12.70 14.39 -6.53
CA VAL A 487 -13.66 13.31 -6.81
C VAL A 487 -15.10 13.75 -6.54
N ASN A 488 -16.06 13.17 -7.26
CA ASN A 488 -17.48 13.28 -6.91
C ASN A 488 -17.73 12.65 -5.53
N GLN A 489 -18.15 13.47 -4.55
CA GLN A 489 -18.35 13.01 -3.18
C GLN A 489 -19.50 11.99 -3.05
N GLN A 490 -20.54 12.15 -3.87
CA GLN A 490 -21.63 11.22 -4.03
C GLN A 490 -21.39 10.38 -5.29
N GLY A 491 -21.39 9.06 -5.13
CA GLY A 491 -21.23 8.12 -6.23
C GLY A 491 -22.46 8.09 -7.13
N PHE A 492 -22.24 7.91 -8.44
CA PHE A 492 -23.34 7.72 -9.39
C PHE A 492 -23.79 6.25 -9.36
N PRO A 493 -25.05 5.94 -9.02
CA PRO A 493 -25.52 4.56 -8.97
C PRO A 493 -25.60 3.96 -10.38
N LEU A 494 -25.09 2.73 -10.54
CA LEU A 494 -25.16 1.95 -11.77
C LEU A 494 -26.15 0.79 -11.66
#